data_AF-A0A6G4R4C5-F1
#
_entry.id   AF-A0A6G4R4C5-F1
#
_cell.length_a   1.000
_cell.length_b   1.000
_cell.length_c   1.000
_cell.angle_alpha   90.00
_cell.angle_beta   90.00
_cell.angle_gamma   90.00
#
_symmetry.space_group_name_H-M   'P 1'
#
loop_
_entity.id
_entity.type
_entity.pdbx_description
1 polymer ?
#
loop_
_entity_poly.entity_id
_entity_poly.type
_entity_poly.pdbx_seq_one_letter_code
_entity_poly.pdbx_strand_id
1 'polypeptide(L)'
;MARDNPVQRRSQTASTDDSHLPNLVTIVGRGVPSNFEIAVDGEIEMLADDPVAEATVVSENVAEGAIDVGVQRFRFSGDMANVRVVDWNGVPAPESSSTPNVHVDYNVSGR
;
A
#
# COMPACT_ATOMS: atom_id res chain seq x y z
N MET A 1 1.42 -24.09 40.96
CA MET A 1 2.47 -23.29 40.30
C MET A 1 2.85 -24.00 39.01
N ALA A 2 2.46 -23.46 37.84
CA ALA A 2 2.92 -23.94 36.54
C ALA A 2 2.74 -22.84 35.47
N ARG A 3 3.83 -22.09 35.30
CA ARG A 3 4.39 -21.45 34.08
C ARG A 3 3.47 -20.65 33.15
N ASP A 4 3.71 -19.34 33.19
CA ASP A 4 3.45 -18.31 32.19
C ASP A 4 3.81 -18.74 30.77
N ASN A 5 2.85 -18.55 29.85
CA ASN A 5 3.11 -18.39 28.42
C ASN A 5 2.62 -16.98 28.04
N PRO A 6 3.47 -15.94 28.07
CA PRO A 6 3.13 -14.71 27.39
C PRO A 6 3.21 -15.00 25.89
N VAL A 7 2.04 -15.17 25.27
CA VAL A 7 1.90 -15.06 23.82
C VAL A 7 2.50 -13.73 23.40
N GLN A 8 3.68 -13.81 22.79
CA GLN A 8 4.32 -12.69 22.13
C GLN A 8 3.44 -12.32 20.92
N ARG A 9 2.35 -11.57 21.16
CA ARG A 9 1.79 -10.69 20.14
C ARG A 9 2.86 -9.63 19.87
N ARG A 10 3.82 -10.00 19.03
CA ARG A 10 4.59 -9.04 18.24
C ARG A 10 3.61 -8.47 17.21
N SER A 11 2.66 -7.67 17.67
CA SER A 11 2.30 -6.45 16.94
C SER A 11 3.53 -5.57 17.10
N GLN A 12 4.54 -5.88 16.28
CA GLN A 12 5.70 -5.04 16.08
C GLN A 12 5.13 -3.83 15.36
N THR A 13 4.74 -2.84 16.15
CA THR A 13 4.58 -1.47 15.71
C THR A 13 5.92 -1.10 15.09
N ALA A 14 6.03 -1.29 13.77
CA ALA A 14 7.15 -0.84 12.96
C ALA A 14 7.33 0.64 13.30
N SER A 15 8.47 0.91 13.93
CA SER A 15 8.85 2.25 14.29
C SER A 15 9.20 2.93 12.98
N THR A 16 8.33 3.83 12.53
CA THR A 16 8.40 4.56 11.26
C THR A 16 9.76 5.25 11.13
N ASP A 17 10.68 4.60 10.43
CA ASP A 17 11.89 5.22 9.92
C ASP A 17 11.74 5.36 8.41
N ASP A 18 10.99 6.40 8.01
CA ASP A 18 10.73 6.80 6.62
C ASP A 18 12.03 6.95 5.78
N SER A 19 13.19 7.02 6.44
CA SER A 19 14.49 7.09 5.78
C SER A 19 14.91 5.77 5.12
N HIS A 20 14.38 4.63 5.60
CA HIS A 20 14.69 3.30 5.05
C HIS A 20 13.81 2.92 3.84
N LEU A 21 12.69 3.62 3.64
CA LEU A 21 11.75 3.43 2.53
C LEU A 21 11.74 4.68 1.63
N PRO A 22 12.79 4.87 0.79
CA PRO A 22 13.03 6.13 0.09
C PRO A 22 12.03 6.43 -1.04
N ASN A 23 11.21 5.45 -1.43
CA ASN A 23 10.30 5.54 -2.55
C ASN A 23 8.85 5.73 -2.07
N LEU A 24 8.00 6.22 -2.96
CA LEU A 24 6.58 6.50 -2.69
C LEU A 24 5.73 5.99 -3.85
N VAL A 25 4.65 5.30 -3.52
CA VAL A 25 3.55 5.03 -4.46
C VAL A 25 2.30 5.76 -3.98
N THR A 26 1.64 6.43 -4.92
CA THR A 26 0.40 7.18 -4.68
C THR A 26 -0.71 6.64 -5.59
N ILE A 27 -1.78 6.16 -4.98
CA ILE A 27 -2.97 5.64 -5.65
C ILE A 27 -4.10 6.66 -5.48
N VAL A 28 -4.65 7.13 -6.58
CA VAL A 28 -5.72 8.15 -6.60
C VAL A 28 -7.01 7.55 -7.12
N GLY A 29 -8.03 7.49 -6.27
CA GLY A 29 -9.37 7.03 -6.60
C GLY A 29 -10.04 7.94 -7.63
N ARG A 30 -10.96 7.37 -8.43
CA ARG A 30 -11.67 8.09 -9.50
C ARG A 30 -13.17 8.26 -9.27
N GLY A 31 -13.66 7.96 -8.07
CA GLY A 31 -15.08 7.95 -7.73
C GLY A 31 -15.81 6.67 -8.12
N VAL A 32 -15.07 5.62 -8.50
CA VAL A 32 -15.61 4.29 -8.81
C VAL A 32 -14.86 3.26 -7.98
N PRO A 33 -15.56 2.40 -7.22
CA PRO A 33 -14.91 1.34 -6.44
C PRO A 33 -13.99 0.51 -7.32
N SER A 34 -12.74 0.40 -6.89
CA SER A 34 -11.68 -0.28 -7.64
C SER A 34 -10.75 -0.98 -6.68
N ASN A 35 -10.14 -2.08 -7.13
CA ASN A 35 -9.16 -2.81 -6.33
C ASN A 35 -7.76 -2.57 -6.88
N PHE A 36 -6.78 -2.58 -5.99
CA PHE A 36 -5.37 -2.48 -6.33
C PHE A 36 -4.56 -3.55 -5.59
N GLU A 37 -3.45 -3.93 -6.22
CA GLU A 37 -2.40 -4.75 -5.64
C GLU A 37 -1.06 -4.18 -6.10
N ILE A 38 -0.19 -3.92 -5.14
CA ILE A 38 1.16 -3.39 -5.33
C ILE A 38 2.13 -4.39 -4.70
N ALA A 39 3.16 -4.79 -5.44
CA ALA A 39 4.24 -5.63 -4.91
C ALA A 39 5.60 -4.99 -5.19
N VAL A 40 6.51 -5.11 -4.23
CA VAL A 40 7.88 -4.58 -4.31
C VAL A 40 8.89 -5.67 -3.97
N ASP A 41 10.14 -5.48 -4.40
CA ASP A 41 11.25 -6.39 -4.07
C ASP A 41 11.86 -6.11 -2.67
N GLY A 42 11.45 -5.02 -2.02
CA GLY A 42 11.84 -4.67 -0.66
C GLY A 42 10.66 -4.70 0.31
N GLU A 43 10.63 -3.73 1.21
CA GLU A 43 9.57 -3.55 2.20
C GLU A 43 8.57 -2.47 1.75
N ILE A 44 7.30 -2.61 2.12
CA ILE A 44 6.23 -1.62 1.87
C ILE A 44 5.45 -1.31 3.14
N GLU A 45 5.21 -0.02 3.37
CA GLU A 45 4.42 0.47 4.51
C GLU A 45 3.42 1.53 4.05
N MET A 46 2.24 1.53 4.67
CA MET A 46 1.21 2.54 4.38
C MET A 46 1.49 3.84 5.14
N LEU A 47 1.41 4.98 4.46
CA LEU A 47 1.38 6.29 5.10
C LEU A 47 -0.05 6.58 5.58
N ALA A 48 -0.24 6.58 6.90
CA ALA A 48 -1.54 6.71 7.56
C ALA A 48 -2.09 8.15 7.60
N ASP A 49 -2.04 8.89 6.47
CA ASP A 49 -2.49 10.28 6.40
C ASP A 49 -3.97 10.47 6.01
N ASP A 50 -4.69 9.41 5.62
CA ASP A 50 -6.11 9.49 5.27
C ASP A 50 -6.93 8.33 5.88
N PRO A 51 -7.83 8.60 6.85
CA PRO A 51 -8.56 7.57 7.59
C PRO A 51 -9.65 6.83 6.78
N VAL A 52 -9.80 7.09 5.48
CA VAL A 52 -10.73 6.36 4.59
C VAL A 52 -10.08 5.08 4.02
N ALA A 53 -9.15 4.46 4.76
CA ALA A 53 -8.62 3.16 4.40
C ALA A 53 -9.58 2.04 4.87
N GLU A 54 -10.80 2.00 4.32
CA GLU A 54 -11.63 0.81 4.50
C GLU A 54 -11.04 -0.33 3.66
N ALA A 55 -10.44 -1.31 4.34
CA ALA A 55 -9.98 -2.59 3.78
C ALA A 55 -8.65 -2.61 2.98
N THR A 56 -7.66 -1.81 3.36
CA THR A 56 -6.28 -2.01 2.88
C THR A 56 -5.52 -2.97 3.80
N VAL A 57 -4.93 -4.02 3.21
CA VAL A 57 -4.05 -4.97 3.89
C VAL A 57 -2.62 -4.75 3.37
N VAL A 58 -1.69 -4.56 4.30
CA VAL A 58 -0.26 -4.43 3.99
C VAL A 58 0.49 -5.58 4.65
N SER A 59 1.15 -6.36 3.80
CA SER A 59 2.14 -7.37 4.16
C SER A 59 3.55 -6.80 3.94
N GLU A 60 4.60 -7.58 4.27
CA GLU A 60 6.00 -7.14 4.19
C GLU A 60 6.36 -6.46 2.85
N ASN A 61 5.95 -7.05 1.73
CA ASN A 61 6.31 -6.59 0.39
C ASN A 61 5.11 -6.40 -0.56
N VAL A 62 3.88 -6.54 -0.05
CA VAL A 62 2.63 -6.43 -0.83
C VAL A 62 1.63 -5.55 -0.11
N ALA A 63 1.02 -4.62 -0.83
CA ALA A 63 -0.15 -3.87 -0.38
C ALA A 63 -1.33 -4.12 -1.32
N GLU A 64 -2.44 -4.56 -0.75
CA GLU A 64 -3.68 -4.82 -1.46
C GLU A 64 -4.83 -4.06 -0.80
N GLY A 65 -5.78 -3.58 -1.59
CA GLY A 65 -6.91 -2.85 -1.05
C GLY A 65 -7.90 -2.39 -2.08
N ALA A 66 -8.91 -1.69 -1.58
CA ALA A 66 -9.93 -1.04 -2.39
C ALA A 66 -9.82 0.48 -2.25
N ILE A 67 -10.18 1.19 -3.30
CA ILE A 67 -10.29 2.65 -3.31
C ILE A 67 -11.41 3.07 -4.25
N ASP A 68 -12.27 3.96 -3.77
CA ASP A 68 -13.30 4.62 -4.57
C ASP A 68 -12.90 6.08 -4.84
N VAL A 69 -12.76 6.88 -3.78
CA VAL A 69 -12.31 8.27 -3.75
C VAL A 69 -11.09 8.40 -2.85
N GLY A 70 -10.46 9.57 -2.89
CA GLY A 70 -9.32 9.88 -2.01
C GLY A 70 -7.97 9.40 -2.55
N VAL A 71 -6.99 9.37 -1.66
CA VAL A 71 -5.59 9.08 -2.00
C VAL A 71 -5.01 8.11 -0.97
N GLN A 72 -4.49 6.98 -1.44
CA GLN A 72 -3.68 6.09 -0.62
C GLN A 72 -2.21 6.23 -0.99
N ARG A 73 -1.35 6.26 0.03
CA ARG A 73 0.09 6.44 -0.14
C ARG A 73 0.84 5.35 0.62
N PHE A 74 1.87 4.81 -0.02
CA PHE A 74 2.73 3.81 0.59
C PHE A 74 4.19 4.19 0.36
N ARG A 75 4.99 4.09 1.41
CA ARG A 75 6.45 4.13 1.28
C ARG A 75 6.96 2.74 0.96
N PHE A 76 8.01 2.66 0.16
CA PHE A 76 8.64 1.36 -0.12
C PHE A 76 10.15 1.49 -0.35
N SER A 77 10.82 0.34 -0.31
CA SER A 77 12.23 0.17 -0.71
C SER A 77 12.35 -0.86 -1.83
N GLY A 78 13.51 -0.88 -2.49
CA GLY A 78 13.73 -1.75 -3.66
C GLY A 78 13.00 -1.28 -4.91
N ASP A 79 12.84 -2.20 -5.86
CA ASP A 79 12.18 -1.98 -7.13
C ASP A 79 10.70 -2.39 -7.10
N MET A 80 9.88 -1.73 -7.92
CA MET A 80 8.47 -2.09 -8.12
C MET A 80 8.37 -3.41 -8.90
N ALA A 81 7.84 -4.45 -8.27
CA ALA A 81 7.70 -5.78 -8.87
C ALA A 81 6.37 -5.96 -9.60
N ASN A 82 5.27 -5.41 -9.06
CA ASN A 82 3.94 -5.50 -9.67
C ASN A 82 3.08 -4.28 -9.34
N VAL A 83 2.31 -3.83 -10.33
CA VAL A 83 1.22 -2.87 -10.15
C VAL A 83 0.01 -3.39 -10.91
N ARG A 84 -1.02 -3.80 -10.18
CA ARG A 84 -2.28 -4.24 -10.75
C ARG A 84 -3.41 -3.41 -10.19
N VAL A 85 -4.21 -2.83 -11.08
CA VAL A 85 -5.43 -2.10 -10.72
C VAL A 85 -6.57 -2.56 -11.61
N VAL A 86 -7.73 -2.77 -11.02
CA VAL A 86 -8.95 -3.20 -11.72
C VAL A 86 -10.13 -2.36 -11.25
N ASP A 87 -11.06 -2.08 -12.17
CA ASP A 87 -12.31 -1.42 -11.82
C ASP A 87 -13.28 -2.38 -11.11
N TRP A 88 -14.45 -1.89 -10.75
CA TRP A 88 -15.53 -2.67 -10.13
C TRP A 88 -15.94 -3.93 -10.92
N ASN A 89 -15.79 -3.91 -12.25
CA ASN A 89 -16.12 -5.05 -13.12
C ASN A 89 -14.93 -6.01 -13.31
N GLY A 90 -13.79 -5.73 -12.68
CA GLY A 90 -12.57 -6.51 -12.83
C GLY A 90 -11.78 -6.21 -14.11
N VAL A 91 -12.10 -5.12 -14.81
CA VAL A 91 -11.38 -4.72 -16.03
C VAL A 91 -10.08 -4.00 -15.61
N PRO A 92 -8.90 -4.46 -16.06
CA PRO A 92 -7.63 -3.88 -15.65
C PRO A 92 -7.32 -2.57 -16.38
N ALA A 93 -6.40 -1.78 -15.81
CA ALA A 93 -5.80 -0.66 -16.54
C ALA A 93 -4.87 -1.18 -17.66
N PRO A 94 -4.78 -0.47 -18.80
CA PRO A 94 -5.46 0.79 -19.15
C PRO A 94 -6.81 0.59 -19.85
N GLU A 95 -7.38 -0.62 -19.88
CA GLU A 95 -8.58 -0.95 -20.66
C GLU A 95 -9.85 -0.27 -20.13
N SER A 96 -9.87 0.07 -18.84
CA SER A 96 -10.95 0.84 -18.20
C SER A 96 -10.46 2.21 -17.76
N SER A 97 -11.21 3.25 -18.09
CA SER A 97 -10.96 4.61 -17.60
C SER A 97 -11.46 4.84 -16.17
N SER A 98 -12.12 3.84 -15.58
CA SER A 98 -12.60 3.88 -14.19
C SER A 98 -11.56 3.40 -13.17
N THR A 99 -10.46 2.78 -13.62
CA THR A 99 -9.37 2.35 -12.72
C THR A 99 -8.66 3.55 -12.08
N PRO A 100 -8.15 3.42 -10.85
CA PRO A 100 -7.39 4.46 -10.19
C PRO A 100 -6.12 4.81 -10.96
N ASN A 101 -5.60 6.02 -10.73
CA ASN A 101 -4.29 6.40 -11.23
C ASN A 101 -3.22 6.03 -10.20
N VAL A 102 -2.15 5.39 -10.67
CA VAL A 102 -1.01 5.02 -9.82
C VAL A 102 0.21 5.83 -10.26
N HIS A 103 0.82 6.50 -9.30
CA HIS A 103 2.09 7.22 -9.47
C HIS A 103 3.15 6.52 -8.62
N VAL A 104 4.32 6.29 -9.20
CA VAL A 104 5.46 5.65 -8.53
C VAL A 104 6.64 6.60 -8.64
N ASP A 105 7.13 7.06 -7.48
CA ASP A 105 8.20 8.04 -7.36
C ASP A 105 9.35 7.43 -6.55
N TYR A 106 10.55 7.39 -7.15
CA TYR A 106 11.75 6.86 -6.49
C TYR A 106 12.59 7.97 -5.85
N ASN A 107 13.24 7.65 -4.73
CA ASN A 107 14.15 8.55 -4.00
C ASN A 107 13.53 9.88 -3.54
N VAL A 108 12.27 9.85 -3.09
CA VAL A 108 11.56 11.03 -2.59
C VAL A 108 12.03 11.49 -1.20
N SER A 109 12.61 10.61 -0.38
CA SER A 109 13.17 10.96 0.94
C SER A 109 14.49 11.74 0.87
N GLY A 110 15.10 11.87 -0.31
CA GLY A 110 16.41 12.51 -0.50
C GLY A 110 16.36 14.00 -0.87
N ARG A 111 15.21 14.67 -0.72
CA ARG A 111 15.02 16.10 -1.06
C ARG A 111 14.98 17.00 0.16
#